data_AF-A0A1G2USY2-F1
#
_entry.id   AF-A0A1G2USY2-F1
#
_cell.length_a   1.000
_cell.length_b   1.000
_cell.length_c   1.000
_cell.angle_alpha   90.00
_cell.angle_beta   90.00
_cell.angle_gamma   90.00
#
_symmetry.space_group_name_H-M   'P 1'
#
loop_
_entity.id
_entity.type
_entity.pdbx_description
1 polymer ?
#
loop_
_entity_poly.entity_id
_entity_poly.type
_entity_poly.pdbx_seq_one_letter_code
_entity_poly.pdbx_strand_id
1 'polypeptide(L)'
;MANIYLILRNSFYTGQFEFPVGSGQWYIGKHTPIIDKELFDKVQNALNENYIPKTESKEFAFTKLIKCGYCSAGITADEKFRKLVGGGTNRHAYYFCTRKGKDECKNPYINEPDLINELIELMDKVDLDEIGIKARIEDEIARFNKLRSGVLGYKQDKASPEVDVRNYTKYLLREGTLIEKRELLGFLKSKLVLRNKKIILN
;
A
#
# COMPACT_ATOMS: atom_id res chain seq x y z
N MET A 1 3.97 22.46 8.37
CA MET A 1 4.23 22.04 9.77
C MET A 1 5.70 21.71 10.05
N ALA A 2 6.68 22.03 9.19
CA ALA A 2 8.10 21.77 9.47
C ALA A 2 8.80 22.88 10.29
N ASN A 3 8.37 24.15 10.16
CA ASN A 3 9.09 25.29 10.74
C ASN A 3 9.06 25.35 12.27
N ILE A 4 7.97 24.96 12.93
CA ILE A 4 7.89 25.06 14.40
C ILE A 4 8.83 24.05 15.07
N TYR A 5 8.89 22.81 14.58
CA TYR A 5 9.81 21.80 15.12
C TYR A 5 11.29 22.21 14.95
N LEU A 6 11.64 22.87 13.84
CA LEU A 6 12.99 23.41 13.62
C LEU A 6 13.33 24.51 14.62
N ILE A 7 12.39 25.42 14.88
CA ILE A 7 12.54 26.48 15.89
C ILE A 7 12.72 25.85 17.28
N LEU A 8 11.84 24.92 17.66
CA LEU A 8 11.88 24.29 18.98
C LEU A 8 13.12 23.41 19.21
N ARG A 9 13.75 22.87 18.16
CA ARG A 9 15.00 22.09 18.27
C ARG A 9 16.27 22.95 18.21
N ASN A 10 16.15 24.26 18.03
CA ASN A 10 17.31 25.13 17.89
C ASN A 10 17.88 25.55 19.27
N SER A 11 19.05 25.03 19.61
CA SER A 11 19.75 25.35 20.86
C SER A 11 20.18 26.81 20.97
N PHE A 12 20.25 27.55 19.86
CA PHE A 12 20.64 28.96 19.83
C PHE A 12 19.80 29.84 20.77
N TYR A 13 18.54 29.48 21.02
CA TYR A 13 17.64 30.19 21.94
C TYR A 13 18.05 30.08 23.42
N THR A 14 18.89 29.10 23.77
CA THR A 14 19.51 28.95 25.10
C THR A 14 20.82 29.72 25.25
N GLY A 15 21.26 30.42 24.20
CA GLY A 15 22.56 31.10 24.18
C GLY A 15 23.74 30.20 23.83
N GLN A 16 23.51 28.91 23.54
CA GLN A 16 24.55 27.96 23.16
C GLN A 16 24.32 27.47 21.73
N PHE A 17 25.39 27.21 20.98
CA PHE A 17 25.30 26.64 19.65
C PHE A 17 26.47 25.73 19.36
N GLU A 18 26.27 24.79 18.44
CA GLU A 18 27.28 23.84 17.99
C GLU A 18 27.84 24.28 16.64
N PHE A 19 29.16 24.33 16.50
CA PHE A 19 29.79 24.66 15.22
C PHE A 19 31.14 23.95 15.00
N PRO A 20 31.35 23.27 13.86
CA PRO A 20 30.38 22.93 12.83
C PRO A 20 29.24 22.05 13.37
N VAL A 21 28.06 22.09 12.76
CA VAL A 21 26.89 21.31 13.21
C VAL A 21 27.22 19.81 13.23
N GLY A 22 26.96 19.12 14.34
CA GLY A 22 27.27 17.70 14.54
C GLY A 22 28.74 17.39 14.89
N SER A 23 29.55 18.39 15.22
CA SER A 23 30.96 18.21 15.62
C SER A 23 31.17 17.86 17.11
N GLY A 24 30.15 18.04 17.94
CA GLY A 24 30.22 17.97 19.40
C GLY A 24 30.87 19.20 20.07
N GLN A 25 31.29 20.21 19.30
CA GLN A 25 31.92 21.42 19.85
C GLN A 25 30.90 22.52 20.11
N TRP A 26 30.72 22.86 21.39
CA TRP A 26 29.72 23.83 21.86
C TRP A 26 30.34 25.17 22.22
N TYR A 27 29.70 26.24 21.76
CA TYR A 27 30.11 27.62 21.98
C TYR A 27 29.00 28.39 22.68
N ILE A 28 29.39 29.38 23.48
CA ILE A 28 28.48 30.31 24.15
C ILE A 28 28.39 31.59 23.30
N GLY A 29 27.18 31.91 22.85
CA GLY A 29 26.88 33.15 22.14
C GLY A 29 26.97 34.37 23.06
N LYS A 30 27.23 35.54 22.46
CA LYS A 30 27.26 36.82 23.19
C LYS A 30 25.86 37.42 23.39
N HIS A 31 24.82 36.85 22.77
CA HIS A 31 23.46 37.33 22.88
C HIS A 31 22.80 36.86 24.17
N THR A 32 21.80 37.61 24.61
CA THR A 32 20.98 37.21 25.76
C THR A 32 20.13 35.99 25.39
N PRO A 33 20.18 34.90 26.16
CA PRO A 33 19.30 33.75 25.99
C PRO A 33 17.82 34.17 26.02
N ILE A 34 17.00 33.56 25.17
CA ILE A 34 15.55 33.81 25.13
C ILE A 34 14.83 32.86 26.09
N ILE A 35 15.35 31.64 26.25
CA ILE A 35 14.81 30.61 27.14
C ILE A 35 15.93 29.96 27.95
N ASP A 36 15.59 29.44 29.11
CA ASP A 36 16.52 28.69 29.94
C ASP A 36 16.80 27.30 29.36
N LYS A 37 18.01 26.80 29.62
CA LYS A 37 18.43 25.47 29.17
C LYS A 37 17.50 24.36 29.73
N GLU A 38 17.08 24.49 30.99
CA GLU A 38 16.18 23.52 31.61
C GLU A 38 14.83 23.44 30.88
N LEU A 39 14.29 24.58 30.44
CA LEU A 39 13.04 24.64 29.68
C LEU A 39 13.24 24.02 28.29
N PHE A 40 14.35 24.31 27.63
CA PHE A 40 14.69 23.72 26.34
C PHE A 40 14.80 22.19 26.42
N ASP A 41 15.48 21.66 27.44
CA ASP A 41 15.65 20.22 27.65
C ASP A 41 14.31 19.52 27.90
N LYS A 42 13.42 20.12 28.71
CA LYS A 42 12.04 19.64 28.91
C LYS A 42 11.27 19.55 27.59
N VAL A 43 11.38 20.57 26.73
CA VAL A 43 10.77 20.57 25.40
C VAL A 43 11.37 19.49 24.50
N GLN A 44 12.70 19.31 24.49
CA GLN A 44 13.33 18.26 23.68
C GLN A 44 12.85 16.86 24.11
N ASN A 45 12.76 16.60 25.41
CA ASN A 45 12.26 15.34 25.95
C ASN A 45 10.82 15.09 25.49
N ALA A 46 9.92 16.08 25.64
CA ALA A 46 8.54 15.95 25.18
C ALA A 46 8.45 15.73 23.65
N LEU A 47 9.29 16.40 22.85
CA LEU A 47 9.31 16.22 21.39
C LEU A 47 9.81 14.83 20.98
N ASN A 48 10.77 14.28 21.72
CA ASN A 48 11.35 12.97 21.45
C ASN A 48 10.45 11.83 21.96
N GLU A 49 9.80 12.00 23.12
CA GLU A 49 8.82 11.04 23.65
C GLU A 49 7.57 10.93 22.75
N ASN A 50 7.09 12.07 22.26
CA ASN A 50 5.95 12.12 21.34
C ASN A 50 6.33 11.91 19.88
N TYR A 51 7.59 11.53 19.60
CA TYR A 51 8.00 11.17 18.25
C TYR A 51 7.36 9.84 17.87
N ILE A 52 6.32 9.91 17.05
CA ILE A 52 5.76 8.75 16.39
C ILE A 52 6.63 8.49 15.16
N PRO A 53 7.42 7.39 15.12
CA PRO A 53 8.19 7.07 13.93
C PRO A 53 7.22 6.94 12.76
N LYS A 54 7.58 7.54 11.62
CA LYS A 54 6.83 7.31 10.38
C LYS A 54 6.84 5.81 10.13
N THR A 55 5.69 5.18 10.33
CA THR A 55 5.50 3.78 9.96
C THR A 55 5.78 3.68 8.46
N GLU A 56 6.50 2.63 8.06
CA GLU A 56 6.66 2.33 6.63
C GLU A 56 5.30 2.37 5.94
N SER A 57 5.26 2.94 4.74
CA SER A 57 4.03 3.01 3.97
C SER A 57 3.56 1.58 3.67
N LYS A 58 2.52 1.14 4.36
CA LYS A 58 1.87 -0.14 4.08
C LYS A 58 1.24 -0.08 2.69
N GLU A 59 1.63 -1.00 1.82
CA GLU A 59 1.00 -1.14 0.52
C GLU A 59 -0.02 -2.26 0.54
N PHE A 60 -1.12 -2.07 -0.19
CA PHE A 60 -2.19 -3.03 -0.34
C PHE A 60 -2.65 -3.04 -1.79
N ALA A 61 -2.72 -4.23 -2.41
CA ALA A 61 -2.96 -4.41 -3.83
C ALA A 61 -4.24 -3.70 -4.30
N PHE A 62 -5.33 -3.82 -3.55
CA PHE A 62 -6.67 -3.43 -4.02
C PHE A 62 -7.15 -2.06 -3.53
N THR A 63 -6.31 -1.33 -2.78
CA THR A 63 -6.68 0.02 -2.31
C THR A 63 -6.76 1.01 -3.46
N LYS A 64 -7.69 1.96 -3.35
CA LYS A 64 -8.02 2.99 -4.37
C LYS A 64 -8.66 2.47 -5.67
N LEU A 65 -8.62 1.16 -5.92
CA LEU A 65 -9.23 0.53 -7.09
C LEU A 65 -10.72 0.20 -6.87
N ILE A 66 -11.12 -0.02 -5.62
CA ILE A 66 -12.48 -0.45 -5.26
C ILE A 66 -13.25 0.70 -4.57
N LYS A 67 -14.51 0.86 -4.95
CA LYS A 67 -15.47 1.79 -4.34
C LYS A 67 -16.51 1.04 -3.51
N CYS A 68 -17.06 1.70 -2.51
CA CYS A 68 -18.18 1.14 -1.75
C CYS A 68 -19.50 1.30 -2.52
N GLY A 69 -20.28 0.22 -2.63
CA GLY A 69 -21.58 0.24 -3.31
C GLY A 69 -22.71 0.93 -2.56
N TYR A 70 -22.50 1.37 -1.31
CA TYR A 70 -23.50 2.10 -0.51
C TYR A 70 -23.24 3.60 -0.48
N CYS A 71 -22.02 4.01 -0.16
CA CYS A 71 -21.68 5.42 0.03
C CYS A 71 -20.74 5.99 -1.03
N SER A 72 -20.30 5.17 -2.00
CA SER A 72 -19.35 5.54 -3.06
C SER A 72 -17.96 6.00 -2.58
N ALA A 73 -17.70 5.92 -1.27
CA ALA A 73 -16.38 6.17 -0.71
C ALA A 73 -15.38 5.09 -1.13
N GLY A 74 -14.08 5.38 -1.04
CA GLY A 74 -13.04 4.41 -1.35
C GLY A 74 -12.96 3.28 -0.32
N ILE A 75 -12.59 2.09 -0.78
CA ILE A 75 -12.17 0.99 0.07
C ILE A 75 -10.67 1.15 0.39
N THR A 76 -10.34 1.05 1.67
CA THR A 76 -8.98 1.01 2.21
C THR A 76 -8.73 -0.35 2.88
N ALA A 77 -7.52 -0.58 3.37
CA ALA A 77 -7.20 -1.80 4.11
C ALA A 77 -6.33 -1.50 5.33
N ASP A 78 -6.34 -2.46 6.26
CA ASP A 78 -5.42 -2.53 7.38
C ASP A 78 -5.02 -3.98 7.64
N GLU A 79 -3.86 -4.18 8.27
CA GLU A 79 -3.30 -5.50 8.56
C GLU A 79 -3.11 -5.74 10.05
N LYS A 80 -3.40 -6.96 10.47
CA LYS A 80 -3.22 -7.42 11.85
C LYS A 80 -2.29 -8.63 11.86
N PHE A 81 -1.27 -8.58 12.71
CA PHE A 81 -0.35 -9.69 12.92
C PHE A 81 -0.80 -10.50 14.15
N ARG A 82 -0.97 -11.81 13.99
CA ARG A 82 -1.24 -12.74 15.10
C ARG A 82 -0.02 -13.61 15.35
N LYS A 83 0.41 -13.69 16.61
CA LYS A 83 1.47 -14.62 17.03
C LYS A 83 0.92 -16.05 17.03
N LEU A 84 1.65 -16.97 16.43
CA LEU A 84 1.29 -18.39 16.40
C LEU A 84 1.81 -19.09 17.66
N VAL A 85 1.08 -20.12 18.11
CA VAL A 85 1.41 -20.88 19.34
C VAL A 85 2.78 -21.57 19.25
N GLY A 86 3.22 -21.96 18.04
CA GLY A 86 4.52 -22.59 17.79
C GLY A 86 5.67 -21.62 17.45
N GLY A 87 5.49 -20.31 17.66
CA GLY A 87 6.40 -19.29 17.17
C GLY A 87 6.09 -18.85 15.74
N GLY A 88 6.45 -17.61 15.40
CA GLY A 88 6.10 -16.96 14.13
C GLY A 88 4.90 -16.01 14.22
N THR A 89 4.69 -15.23 13.16
CA THR A 89 3.58 -14.27 13.05
C THR A 89 2.84 -14.49 11.74
N ASN A 90 1.50 -14.49 11.81
CA ASN A 90 0.64 -14.58 10.64
C ASN A 90 0.00 -13.22 10.35
N ARG A 91 0.05 -12.79 9.08
CA ARG A 91 -0.48 -11.50 8.62
C ARG A 91 -1.91 -11.68 8.11
N HIS A 92 -2.82 -10.85 8.63
CA HIS A 92 -4.20 -10.80 8.17
C HIS A 92 -4.57 -9.41 7.67
N ALA A 93 -4.75 -9.24 6.36
CA ALA A 93 -5.22 -8.00 5.77
C ALA A 93 -6.76 -7.98 5.65
N TYR A 94 -7.36 -6.84 5.99
CA TYR A 94 -8.81 -6.59 5.93
C TYR A 94 -9.09 -5.32 5.15
N TYR A 95 -10.02 -5.41 4.21
CA TYR A 95 -10.49 -4.30 3.38
C TYR A 95 -11.82 -3.78 3.91
N PHE A 96 -11.97 -2.45 3.92
CA PHE A 96 -13.14 -1.77 4.45
C PHE A 96 -13.38 -0.40 3.86
N CYS A 97 -14.63 0.05 3.96
CA CYS A 97 -15.02 1.38 3.52
C CYS A 97 -14.44 2.44 4.46
N THR A 98 -13.83 3.49 3.89
CA THR A 98 -13.37 4.66 4.63
C THR A 98 -14.49 5.47 5.29
N ARG A 99 -15.75 5.23 4.92
CA ARG A 99 -16.94 5.98 5.37
C ARG A 99 -16.83 7.50 5.17
N LYS A 100 -15.96 7.94 4.25
CA LYS A 100 -15.68 9.36 4.05
C LYS A 100 -16.95 10.12 3.66
N GLY A 101 -17.40 11.01 4.55
CA GLY A 101 -18.56 11.86 4.35
C GLY A 101 -19.92 11.17 4.51
N LYS A 102 -19.97 9.90 4.98
CA LYS A 102 -21.20 9.18 5.29
C LYS A 102 -20.96 8.17 6.42
N ASP A 103 -21.40 8.51 7.64
CA ASP A 103 -21.16 7.70 8.84
C ASP A 103 -21.95 6.37 8.84
N GLU A 104 -23.13 6.33 8.21
CA GLU A 104 -24.02 5.15 8.20
C GLU A 104 -23.74 4.14 7.07
N CYS A 105 -22.47 3.91 6.74
CA CYS A 105 -22.14 2.88 5.74
C CYS A 105 -22.25 1.47 6.33
N LYS A 106 -23.22 0.70 5.81
CA LYS A 106 -23.51 -0.69 6.20
C LYS A 106 -22.59 -1.74 5.56
N ASN A 107 -21.57 -1.33 4.82
CA ASN A 107 -20.69 -2.29 4.14
C ASN A 107 -19.81 -3.01 5.17
N PRO A 108 -19.85 -4.35 5.25
CA PRO A 108 -19.01 -5.11 6.17
C PRO A 108 -17.54 -5.11 5.74
N TYR A 109 -16.65 -5.42 6.71
CA TYR A 109 -15.25 -5.72 6.45
C TYR A 109 -15.12 -7.04 5.68
N ILE A 110 -14.13 -7.15 4.80
CA ILE A 110 -13.78 -8.39 4.08
C ILE A 110 -12.28 -8.66 4.22
N ASN A 111 -11.88 -9.89 4.49
CA ASN A 111 -10.48 -10.33 4.51
C ASN A 111 -9.95 -10.44 3.08
N GLU A 112 -8.63 -10.29 2.92
CA GLU A 112 -7.97 -10.32 1.60
C GLU A 112 -8.22 -11.63 0.82
N PRO A 113 -8.17 -12.84 1.41
CA PRO A 113 -8.46 -14.08 0.69
C PRO A 113 -9.89 -14.13 0.12
N ASP A 114 -10.89 -13.73 0.92
CA ASP A 114 -12.29 -13.71 0.47
C ASP A 114 -12.47 -12.68 -0.65
N LEU A 115 -11.81 -11.52 -0.54
CA LEU A 115 -11.84 -10.50 -1.59
C LEU A 115 -11.21 -11.00 -2.91
N ILE A 116 -10.11 -11.75 -2.83
CA ILE A 116 -9.47 -12.37 -3.99
C ILE A 116 -10.43 -13.39 -4.64
N ASN A 117 -11.10 -14.21 -3.83
CA ASN A 117 -12.08 -15.17 -4.35
C ASN A 117 -13.23 -14.48 -5.08
N GLU A 118 -13.75 -13.37 -4.55
CA GLU A 118 -14.77 -12.56 -5.21
C GLU A 118 -14.30 -11.97 -6.54
N LEU A 119 -13.04 -11.52 -6.62
CA LEU A 119 -12.44 -11.04 -7.86
C LEU A 119 -12.28 -12.17 -8.88
N ILE A 120 -11.90 -13.37 -8.45
CA ILE A 120 -11.80 -14.54 -9.33
C ILE A 120 -13.17 -14.95 -9.87
N GLU A 121 -14.20 -14.99 -9.02
CA GLU A 121 -15.58 -15.26 -9.44
C GLU A 121 -16.10 -14.19 -10.41
N LEU A 122 -15.68 -12.93 -10.24
CA LEU A 122 -15.98 -11.87 -11.19
C LEU A 122 -15.31 -12.13 -12.53
N MET A 123 -14.02 -12.49 -12.52
CA MET A 123 -13.27 -12.79 -13.74
C MET A 123 -13.91 -13.93 -14.53
N ASP A 124 -14.64 -14.85 -13.89
CA ASP A 124 -15.41 -15.91 -14.55
C ASP A 124 -16.65 -15.46 -15.30
N LYS A 125 -17.24 -14.33 -14.91
CA LYS A 125 -18.51 -13.84 -15.46
C LYS A 125 -18.33 -12.75 -16.50
N VAL A 126 -17.16 -12.13 -16.54
CA VAL A 126 -16.89 -10.96 -17.40
C VAL A 126 -16.14 -11.37 -18.65
N ASP A 127 -16.34 -10.59 -19.70
CA ASP A 127 -15.51 -10.65 -20.90
C ASP A 127 -14.20 -9.88 -20.65
N LEU A 128 -13.07 -10.59 -20.82
CA LEU A 128 -11.73 -10.06 -20.57
C LEU A 128 -11.31 -9.05 -21.64
N ASP A 129 -11.91 -9.12 -22.83
CA ASP A 129 -11.70 -8.15 -23.91
C ASP A 129 -12.40 -6.82 -23.59
N GLU A 130 -13.64 -6.87 -23.10
CA GLU A 130 -14.41 -5.67 -22.75
C GLU A 130 -13.74 -4.87 -21.63
N ILE A 131 -13.24 -5.57 -20.60
CA ILE A 131 -12.57 -4.94 -19.46
C ILE A 131 -11.15 -4.44 -19.79
N GLY A 132 -10.61 -4.78 -20.97
CA GLY A 132 -9.34 -4.24 -21.49
C GLY A 132 -8.07 -4.91 -20.96
N ILE A 133 -8.20 -6.08 -20.32
CA ILE A 133 -7.05 -6.79 -19.72
C ILE A 133 -6.36 -7.71 -20.73
N LYS A 134 -7.14 -8.32 -21.64
CA LYS A 134 -6.65 -9.41 -22.50
C LYS A 134 -5.39 -9.07 -23.30
N ALA A 135 -5.39 -7.95 -24.03
CA ALA A 135 -4.23 -7.55 -24.85
C ALA A 135 -2.93 -7.36 -24.04
N ARG A 136 -3.03 -6.96 -22.75
CA ARG A 136 -1.86 -6.79 -21.89
C ARG A 136 -1.30 -8.12 -21.41
N ILE A 137 -2.19 -9.03 -21.01
CA ILE A 137 -1.81 -10.40 -20.64
C ILE A 137 -1.18 -11.13 -21.84
N GLU A 138 -1.73 -10.94 -23.04
CA GLU A 138 -1.16 -11.51 -24.26
C GLU A 138 0.27 -10.97 -24.54
N ASP A 139 0.52 -9.67 -24.36
CA ASP A 139 1.87 -9.09 -24.48
C ASP A 139 2.83 -9.64 -23.43
N GLU A 140 2.37 -9.81 -22.18
CA GLU A 140 3.19 -10.37 -21.10
C GLU A 140 3.56 -11.84 -21.37
N ILE A 141 2.59 -12.66 -21.78
CA ILE A 141 2.81 -14.05 -22.18
C ILE A 141 3.77 -14.12 -23.38
N ALA A 142 3.60 -13.24 -24.37
CA ALA A 142 4.48 -13.17 -25.53
C ALA A 142 5.92 -12.80 -25.14
N ARG A 143 6.10 -11.84 -24.21
CA ARG A 143 7.42 -11.49 -23.66
C ARG A 143 8.05 -12.65 -22.91
N PHE A 144 7.28 -13.35 -22.08
CA PHE A 144 7.76 -14.51 -21.34
C PHE A 144 8.22 -15.63 -22.28
N ASN A 145 7.43 -15.92 -23.32
CA ASN A 145 7.79 -16.93 -24.33
C ASN A 145 9.06 -16.55 -25.10
N LYS A 146 9.24 -15.27 -25.47
CA LYS A 146 10.47 -14.77 -26.09
C LYS A 146 11.68 -14.95 -25.18
N LEU A 147 11.54 -14.64 -23.89
CA LEU A 147 12.62 -14.81 -22.91
C LEU A 147 12.97 -16.30 -22.74
N ARG A 148 11.97 -17.16 -22.62
CA ARG A 148 12.14 -18.61 -22.49
C ARG A 148 12.89 -19.23 -23.69
N SER A 149 12.55 -18.82 -24.91
CA SER A 149 13.24 -19.34 -26.11
C SER A 149 14.60 -18.68 -26.34
N GLY A 150 14.70 -17.36 -26.12
CA GLY A 150 15.88 -16.57 -26.50
C GLY A 150 17.00 -16.58 -25.47
N VAL A 151 16.68 -16.60 -24.17
CA VAL A 151 17.68 -16.58 -23.09
C VAL A 151 17.93 -17.98 -22.56
N LEU A 152 16.87 -18.74 -22.28
CA LEU A 152 16.97 -20.05 -21.64
C LEU A 152 17.11 -21.21 -22.64
N GLY A 153 17.07 -20.94 -23.94
CA GLY A 153 17.33 -21.93 -25.00
C GLY A 153 16.30 -23.06 -25.10
N TYR A 154 15.15 -22.94 -24.44
CA TYR A 154 14.07 -23.91 -24.59
C TYR A 154 13.51 -23.86 -26.02
N LYS A 155 13.50 -25.00 -26.72
CA LYS A 155 12.80 -25.14 -28.00
C LYS A 155 11.31 -24.90 -27.77
N GLN A 156 10.68 -24.07 -28.62
CA GLN A 156 9.22 -23.94 -28.61
C GLN A 156 8.61 -25.29 -28.99
N ASP A 157 7.91 -25.93 -28.06
CA ASP A 157 6.98 -26.99 -28.44
C ASP A 157 5.89 -26.37 -29.32
N LYS A 158 5.55 -27.04 -30.42
CA LYS A 158 4.67 -26.55 -31.51
C LYS A 158 3.20 -26.33 -31.12
N ALA A 159 2.89 -26.31 -29.85
CA ALA A 159 1.65 -25.78 -29.32
C ALA A 159 2.02 -25.19 -27.97
N SER A 160 2.32 -23.90 -27.92
CA SER A 160 2.08 -23.16 -26.69
C SER A 160 0.62 -23.44 -26.36
N PRO A 161 0.30 -24.16 -25.26
CA PRO A 161 -1.09 -24.36 -24.89
C PRO A 161 -1.70 -22.97 -24.87
N GLU A 162 -2.77 -22.78 -25.62
CA GLU A 162 -3.50 -21.52 -25.71
C GLU A 162 -3.68 -21.04 -24.27
N VAL A 163 -2.85 -20.08 -23.84
CA VAL A 163 -2.80 -19.72 -22.42
C VAL A 163 -4.10 -19.01 -22.20
N ASP A 164 -5.02 -19.72 -21.57
CA ASP A 164 -6.32 -19.17 -21.25
C ASP A 164 -6.07 -17.93 -20.38
N VAL A 165 -6.22 -16.76 -21.00
CA VAL A 165 -6.04 -15.44 -20.42
C VAL A 165 -6.80 -15.36 -19.09
N ARG A 166 -7.94 -16.05 -19.00
CA ARG A 166 -8.74 -16.18 -17.78
C ARG A 166 -8.00 -16.92 -16.69
N ASN A 167 -7.43 -18.09 -16.97
CA ASN A 167 -6.68 -18.85 -15.98
C ASN A 167 -5.42 -18.12 -15.54
N TYR A 168 -4.73 -17.42 -16.45
CA TYR A 168 -3.59 -16.59 -16.09
C TYR A 168 -3.99 -15.40 -15.20
N THR A 169 -5.09 -14.71 -15.53
CA THR A 169 -5.67 -13.65 -14.70
C THR A 169 -5.97 -14.16 -13.28
N LYS A 170 -6.60 -15.32 -13.16
CA LYS A 170 -6.91 -15.94 -11.87
C LYS A 170 -5.64 -16.32 -11.11
N TYR A 171 -4.63 -16.81 -11.81
CA TYR A 171 -3.33 -17.12 -11.21
C TYR A 171 -2.68 -15.86 -10.62
N LEU A 172 -2.62 -14.76 -11.38
CA LEU A 172 -2.09 -13.48 -10.89
C LEU A 172 -2.87 -12.97 -9.67
N LEU A 173 -4.20 -13.11 -9.64
CA LEU A 173 -5.00 -12.74 -8.48
C LEU A 173 -4.74 -13.59 -7.23
N ARG A 174 -4.31 -14.86 -7.39
CA ARG A 174 -3.96 -15.74 -6.26
C ARG A 174 -2.52 -15.53 -5.82
N GLU A 175 -1.58 -15.80 -6.72
CA GLU A 175 -0.16 -15.95 -6.43
C GLU A 175 0.68 -14.73 -6.83
N GLY A 176 0.11 -13.79 -7.59
CA GLY A 176 0.83 -12.61 -8.04
C GLY A 176 1.30 -11.73 -6.88
N THR A 177 2.39 -11.01 -7.13
CA THR A 177 2.89 -9.94 -6.28
C THR A 177 1.86 -8.82 -6.13
N LEU A 178 2.08 -7.96 -5.13
CA LEU A 178 1.22 -6.80 -4.91
C LEU A 178 1.13 -5.91 -6.16
N ILE A 179 2.25 -5.73 -6.85
CA ILE A 179 2.37 -4.90 -8.05
C ILE A 179 1.58 -5.53 -9.20
N GLU A 180 1.80 -6.81 -9.49
CA GLU A 180 1.10 -7.53 -10.56
C GLU A 180 -0.42 -7.51 -10.35
N LYS A 181 -0.90 -7.77 -9.12
CA LYS A 181 -2.32 -7.69 -8.77
C LYS A 181 -2.89 -6.29 -9.00
N ARG A 182 -2.10 -5.25 -8.70
CA ARG A 182 -2.50 -3.86 -8.84
C ARG A 182 -2.52 -3.42 -10.30
N GLU A 183 -1.51 -3.79 -11.07
CA GLU A 183 -1.44 -3.53 -12.51
C GLU A 183 -2.61 -4.19 -13.22
N LEU A 184 -2.83 -5.49 -12.97
CA LEU A 184 -3.94 -6.26 -13.54
C LEU A 184 -5.28 -5.54 -13.41
N LEU A 185 -5.62 -5.10 -12.19
CA LEU A 185 -6.88 -4.40 -11.91
C LEU A 185 -6.85 -2.92 -12.28
N GLY A 186 -5.67 -2.32 -12.40
CA GLY A 186 -5.49 -0.93 -12.84
C GLY A 186 -5.87 -0.72 -14.30
N PHE A 187 -5.86 -1.78 -15.11
CA PHE A 187 -6.28 -1.74 -16.51
C PHE A 187 -7.79 -1.88 -16.73
N LEU A 188 -8.55 -2.19 -15.67
CA LEU A 188 -10.00 -2.28 -15.77
C LEU A 188 -10.59 -0.93 -16.18
N LYS A 189 -11.29 -0.91 -17.32
CA LYS A 189 -12.04 0.28 -17.77
C LYS A 189 -13.20 0.60 -16.82
N SER A 190 -13.84 -0.45 -16.30
CA SER A 190 -15.00 -0.35 -15.39
C SER A 190 -14.55 -0.27 -13.93
N LYS A 191 -15.36 0.37 -13.09
CA LYS A 191 -15.02 0.54 -11.67
C LYS A 191 -15.47 -0.67 -10.86
N LEU A 192 -14.59 -1.16 -9.99
CA LEU A 192 -14.94 -2.21 -9.03
C LEU A 192 -15.72 -1.63 -7.85
N VAL A 193 -16.83 -2.28 -7.53
CA VAL A 193 -17.72 -1.90 -6.43
C VAL A 193 -17.86 -3.05 -5.44
N LEU A 194 -17.56 -2.80 -4.16
CA LEU A 194 -17.77 -3.73 -3.06
C LEU A 194 -19.10 -3.44 -2.36
N ARG A 195 -20.00 -4.42 -2.33
CA ARG A 195 -21.29 -4.36 -1.64
C ARG A 195 -21.57 -5.69 -0.94
N ASN A 196 -21.75 -5.68 0.38
CA ASN A 196 -22.05 -6.88 1.18
C ASN A 196 -21.06 -8.04 0.96
N LYS A 197 -19.76 -7.73 0.98
CA LYS A 197 -18.68 -8.69 0.66
C LYS A 197 -18.69 -9.26 -0.76
N LYS A 198 -19.50 -8.71 -1.68
CA LYS A 198 -19.51 -9.09 -3.11
C LYS A 198 -18.90 -7.99 -3.97
N ILE A 199 -18.13 -8.38 -4.99
CA ILE A 199 -17.57 -7.45 -5.99
C ILE A 199 -18.43 -7.45 -7.25
N ILE A 200 -18.69 -6.26 -7.77
CA ILE A 200 -19.49 -6.01 -8.98
C ILE A 200 -18.80 -4.95 -9.83
N LEU A 201 -19.00 -4.98 -11.15
CA LEU A 201 -18.59 -3.91 -12.06
C LEU A 201 -19.67 -2.83 -12.16
N ASN A 202 -19.24 -1.57 -12.21
CA ASN A 202 -20.08 -0.40 -12.48
C ASN A 202 -19.40 0.54 -13.49
#